data_AF-A0A6I3SRI7-F1
#
_entry.id   AF-A0A6I3SRI7-F1
#
_cell.length_a   1.000
_cell.length_b   1.000
_cell.length_c   1.000
_cell.angle_alpha   90.00
_cell.angle_beta   90.00
_cell.angle_gamma   90.00
#
_symmetry.space_group_name_H-M   'P 1'
#
loop_
_entity.id
_entity.type
_entity.pdbx_description
1 polymer ?
#
loop_
_entity_poly.entity_id
_entity_poly.type
_entity_poly.pdbx_seq_one_letter_code
_entity_poly.pdbx_strand_id
1 'polypeptide(L)'
;MEPTGHYWLTMTHYLLQKEIKAVVVNPAHVKKSKEFDDNSPTKNDIKDARVIAQLVKDGRYSEPNILTGKYAELRVAMVQRERLMRSLIETKNQVHNWLDRYFPEYPTVFKDWEGKASMITLKNFPLPQDVVNLGMEGIVTQWKNEVKRAVGAKRAIKLVEAASTSVGISLGQTMARREIEMLLEQYFLLTKQLDELAHDVVTILEEIPGAVQMLAIPGLGWITVAGGASFR
;
A
#
# COMPACT_ATOMS: atom_id res chain seq x y z
N MET A 1 13.73 -12.80 24.43
CA MET A 1 14.00 -12.97 22.98
C MET A 1 14.29 -11.62 22.36
N GLU A 2 15.16 -11.58 21.35
CA GLU A 2 15.38 -10.38 20.54
C GLU A 2 14.39 -10.38 19.36
N PRO A 3 13.71 -9.27 19.04
CA PRO A 3 12.79 -9.19 17.92
C PRO A 3 13.56 -9.10 16.60
N THR A 4 14.10 -10.23 16.15
CA THR A 4 14.84 -10.34 14.89
C THR A 4 13.96 -11.03 13.84
N GLY A 5 13.37 -10.25 12.93
CA GLY A 5 12.46 -10.76 11.89
C GLY A 5 11.10 -11.21 12.41
N HIS A 6 10.45 -12.14 11.71
CA HIS A 6 9.10 -12.62 12.06
C HIS A 6 9.08 -13.88 12.94
N TYR A 7 10.21 -14.59 13.06
CA TYR A 7 10.29 -15.90 13.72
C TYR A 7 10.03 -15.85 15.23
N TRP A 8 10.36 -14.74 15.89
CA TRP A 8 10.13 -14.59 17.33
C TRP A 8 8.63 -14.58 17.67
N LEU A 9 7.75 -14.14 16.76
CA LEU A 9 6.29 -14.11 17.00
C LEU A 9 5.74 -15.53 17.15
N THR A 10 6.07 -16.44 16.23
CA THR A 10 5.63 -17.84 16.27
C THR A 10 6.11 -18.54 17.54
N MET A 11 7.38 -18.34 17.90
CA MET A 11 7.96 -18.91 19.12
C MET A 11 7.30 -18.35 20.37
N THR A 12 7.03 -17.04 20.39
CA THR A 12 6.35 -16.38 21.52
C THR A 12 4.92 -16.91 21.69
N HIS A 13 4.17 -17.08 20.61
CA HIS A 13 2.83 -17.70 20.65
C HIS A 13 2.88 -19.14 21.17
N TYR A 14 3.84 -19.95 20.72
CA TYR A 14 4.02 -21.32 21.21
C TYR A 14 4.33 -21.38 22.71
N LEU A 15 5.24 -20.52 23.18
CA LEU A 15 5.61 -20.43 24.59
C LEU A 15 4.43 -20.00 25.47
N LEU A 16 3.65 -19.01 25.02
CA LEU A 16 2.44 -18.60 25.74
C LEU A 16 1.39 -19.71 25.84
N GLN A 17 1.19 -20.50 24.77
CA GLN A 17 0.29 -21.66 24.80
C GLN A 17 0.72 -22.74 25.79
N LYS A 18 2.01 -22.76 26.16
CA LYS A 18 2.59 -23.65 27.18
C LYS A 18 2.67 -23.00 28.56
N GLU A 19 2.02 -21.84 28.75
CA GLU A 19 2.03 -21.05 29.99
C GLU A 19 3.45 -20.58 30.39
N ILE A 20 4.37 -20.50 29.42
CA ILE A 20 5.73 -20.01 29.62
C ILE A 20 5.75 -18.50 29.32
N LYS A 21 6.14 -17.70 30.33
CA LYS A 21 6.27 -16.25 30.18
C LYS A 21 7.34 -15.91 29.15
N ALA A 22 6.93 -15.30 28.04
CA ALA A 22 7.84 -14.81 27.02
C ALA A 22 8.10 -13.30 27.21
N VAL A 23 9.37 -12.91 27.21
CA VAL A 23 9.81 -11.50 27.36
C VAL A 23 10.68 -11.09 26.19
N VAL A 24 10.58 -9.83 25.77
CA VAL A 24 11.36 -9.27 24.67
C VAL A 24 12.38 -8.28 25.22
N VAL A 25 13.60 -8.33 24.72
CA VAL A 25 14.66 -7.38 25.06
C VAL A 25 14.96 -6.55 23.81
N ASN A 26 15.03 -5.22 23.97
CA ASN A 26 15.26 -4.31 22.86
C ASN A 26 16.67 -4.53 22.28
N PRO A 27 16.82 -4.79 20.96
CA PRO A 27 18.10 -4.96 20.28
C PRO A 27 19.13 -3.85 20.58
N ALA A 28 18.65 -2.61 20.70
CA ALA A 28 19.52 -1.46 21.00
C ALA A 28 20.14 -1.54 22.41
N HIS A 29 19.40 -2.11 23.38
CA HIS A 29 19.89 -2.32 24.74
C HIS A 29 20.89 -3.48 24.79
N VAL A 30 20.64 -4.53 24.01
CA VAL A 30 21.58 -5.65 23.83
C VAL A 30 22.89 -5.13 23.23
N LYS A 31 22.84 -4.31 22.17
CA LYS A 31 24.03 -3.72 21.55
C LYS A 31 24.83 -2.82 22.49
N LYS A 32 24.18 -1.90 23.20
CA LYS A 32 24.85 -1.02 24.17
C LYS A 32 25.48 -1.79 25.33
N SER A 33 24.82 -2.86 25.79
CA SER A 33 25.35 -3.69 26.89
C SER A 33 26.55 -4.53 26.41
N LYS A 34 26.53 -5.02 25.17
CA LYS A 34 27.70 -5.67 24.55
C LYS A 34 28.89 -4.72 24.45
N GLU A 35 28.68 -3.48 24.00
CA GLU A 35 29.74 -2.47 23.90
C GLU A 35 30.36 -2.13 25.27
N PHE A 36 29.58 -2.23 26.35
CA PHE A 36 30.04 -1.95 27.72
C PHE A 36 30.73 -3.14 28.39
N ASP A 37 30.18 -4.35 28.22
CA ASP A 37 30.65 -5.56 28.91
C ASP A 37 31.74 -6.33 28.15
N ASP A 38 31.79 -6.24 26.82
CA ASP A 38 32.67 -7.06 25.98
C ASP A 38 33.22 -6.23 24.80
N ASN A 39 34.41 -5.67 24.97
CA ASN A 39 35.09 -4.84 23.96
C ASN A 39 35.72 -5.67 22.82
N SER A 40 35.08 -6.79 22.44
CA SER A 40 35.58 -7.74 21.44
C SER A 40 34.60 -7.90 20.27
N PRO A 41 35.06 -7.76 19.01
CA PRO A 41 34.20 -7.77 17.81
C PRO A 41 33.71 -9.17 17.36
N THR A 42 33.87 -10.21 18.19
CA THR A 42 33.50 -11.59 17.81
C THR A 42 32.01 -11.86 18.07
N LYS A 43 31.23 -12.09 17.00
CA LYS A 43 29.87 -12.62 17.08
C LYS A 43 29.90 -14.03 17.69
N ASN A 44 29.29 -14.20 18.85
CA ASN A 44 29.16 -15.51 19.49
C ASN A 44 27.79 -15.60 20.17
N ASP A 45 26.94 -16.52 19.71
CA ASP A 45 25.57 -16.70 20.21
C ASP A 45 25.52 -16.99 21.72
N ILE A 46 26.57 -17.59 22.29
CA ILE A 46 26.70 -17.84 23.74
C ILE A 46 26.84 -16.53 24.51
N LYS A 47 27.61 -15.57 23.98
CA LYS A 47 27.78 -14.24 24.59
C LYS A 47 26.48 -13.45 24.49
N ASP A 48 25.81 -13.53 23.34
CA ASP A 48 24.54 -12.86 23.08
C ASP A 48 23.44 -13.38 24.03
N ALA A 49 23.34 -14.70 24.21
CA ALA A 49 22.44 -15.31 25.17
C ALA A 49 22.73 -14.87 26.61
N ARG A 50 24.01 -14.76 27.00
CA ARG A 50 24.43 -14.29 28.34
C ARG A 50 24.01 -12.84 28.59
N VAL A 51 24.25 -11.93 27.63
CA VAL A 51 23.86 -10.52 27.74
C VAL A 51 22.34 -10.38 27.82
N ILE A 52 21.60 -11.13 27.00
CA ILE A 52 20.13 -11.14 27.05
C ILE A 52 19.64 -11.66 28.41
N ALA A 53 20.21 -12.75 28.94
CA ALA A 53 19.85 -13.29 30.24
C ALA A 53 20.14 -12.31 31.39
N GLN A 54 21.27 -11.58 31.32
CA GLN A 54 21.61 -10.54 32.29
C GLN A 54 20.61 -9.39 32.25
N LEU A 55 20.23 -8.91 31.07
CA LEU A 55 19.22 -7.87 30.91
C LEU A 55 17.84 -8.30 31.44
N VAL A 56 17.47 -9.57 31.22
CA VAL A 56 16.22 -10.13 31.77
C VAL A 56 16.27 -10.20 33.30
N LYS A 57 17.38 -10.68 33.87
CA LYS A 57 17.62 -10.73 35.32
C LYS A 57 17.52 -9.35 35.96
N ASP A 58 18.06 -8.33 35.29
CA ASP A 58 18.06 -6.94 35.76
C ASP A 58 16.71 -6.22 35.54
N GLY A 59 15.68 -6.94 35.08
CA GLY A 59 14.35 -6.39 34.82
C GLY A 59 14.27 -5.48 33.60
N ARG A 60 15.32 -5.42 32.78
CA ARG A 60 15.43 -4.56 31.58
C ARG A 60 14.85 -5.26 30.35
N TYR A 61 13.62 -5.72 30.48
CA TYR A 61 12.85 -6.37 29.42
C TYR A 61 11.49 -5.69 29.25
N SER A 62 10.82 -5.97 28.14
CA SER A 62 9.44 -5.57 27.90
C SER A 62 8.61 -6.81 27.65
N GLU A 63 7.38 -6.81 28.17
CA GLU A 63 6.42 -7.85 27.84
C GLU A 63 5.88 -7.59 26.44
N PRO A 64 5.99 -8.55 25.52
CA PRO A 64 5.40 -8.40 24.19
C PRO A 64 3.89 -8.28 24.34
N ASN A 65 3.33 -7.20 23.82
CA ASN A 65 1.89 -7.06 23.72
C ASN A 65 1.38 -7.99 22.64
N ILE A 66 0.88 -9.15 23.07
CA ILE A 66 0.34 -10.18 22.18
C ILE A 66 -1.16 -9.93 22.13
N LEU A 67 -1.54 -9.25 21.05
CA LEU A 67 -2.93 -9.00 20.75
C LEU A 67 -3.63 -10.34 20.57
N THR A 68 -4.80 -10.47 21.18
CA THR A 68 -5.66 -11.64 21.07
C THR A 68 -7.03 -11.24 20.53
N GLY A 69 -7.73 -12.19 19.94
CA GLY A 69 -9.05 -11.95 19.35
C GLY A 69 -9.02 -10.85 18.28
N LYS A 70 -10.00 -9.94 18.36
CA LYS A 70 -10.26 -8.93 17.32
C LYS A 70 -9.12 -7.92 17.13
N TYR A 71 -8.34 -7.62 18.17
CA TYR A 71 -7.17 -6.75 18.06
C TYR A 71 -6.05 -7.40 17.22
N ALA A 72 -5.91 -8.73 17.26
CA ALA A 72 -4.96 -9.46 16.42
C ALA A 72 -5.36 -9.40 14.94
N GLU A 73 -6.65 -9.66 14.66
CA GLU A 73 -7.22 -9.54 13.32
C GLU A 73 -7.02 -8.13 12.75
N LEU A 74 -7.29 -7.11 13.55
CA LEU A 74 -7.10 -5.71 13.17
C LEU A 74 -5.64 -5.42 12.82
N ARG A 75 -4.68 -5.93 13.60
CA ARG A 75 -3.25 -5.77 13.31
C ARG A 75 -2.85 -6.44 12.01
N VAL A 76 -3.34 -7.65 11.76
CA VAL A 76 -3.09 -8.37 10.51
C VAL A 76 -3.69 -7.61 9.33
N ALA A 77 -4.91 -7.10 9.46
CA ALA A 77 -5.57 -6.27 8.45
C ALA A 77 -4.80 -4.97 8.16
N MET A 78 -4.30 -4.28 9.18
CA MET A 78 -3.53 -3.04 9.00
C MET A 78 -2.18 -3.28 8.30
N VAL A 79 -1.49 -4.39 8.61
CA VAL A 79 -0.27 -4.79 7.90
C VAL A 79 -0.58 -5.13 6.43
N GLN A 80 -1.69 -5.81 6.16
CA GLN A 80 -2.13 -6.09 4.79
C GLN A 80 -2.45 -4.80 4.02
N ARG A 81 -3.15 -3.85 4.65
CA ARG A 81 -3.47 -2.54 4.07
C ARG A 81 -2.20 -1.80 3.68
N GLU A 82 -1.18 -1.77 4.54
CA GLU A 82 0.09 -1.13 4.25
C GLU A 82 0.77 -1.73 3.01
N ARG A 83 0.76 -3.06 2.89
CA ARG A 83 1.31 -3.77 1.72
C ARG A 83 0.55 -3.42 0.45
N LEU A 84 -0.79 -3.50 0.46
CA LEU A 84 -1.63 -3.16 -0.69
C LEU A 84 -1.44 -1.70 -1.11
N MET A 85 -1.38 -0.76 -0.16
CA MET A 85 -1.12 0.65 -0.45
C MET A 85 0.24 0.87 -1.12
N ARG A 86 1.29 0.16 -0.68
CA ARG A 86 2.62 0.24 -1.33
C ARG A 86 2.56 -0.26 -2.76
N SER A 87 1.94 -1.41 -3.00
CA SER A 87 1.75 -1.95 -4.35
C SER A 87 0.92 -1.01 -5.22
N LEU A 88 -0.13 -0.40 -4.67
CA LEU A 88 -0.94 0.57 -5.42
C LEU A 88 -0.10 1.78 -5.84
N ILE A 89 0.70 2.35 -4.94
CA ILE A 89 1.59 3.48 -5.24
C ILE A 89 2.61 3.08 -6.32
N GLU A 90 3.18 1.87 -6.25
CA GLU A 90 4.10 1.36 -7.26
C GLU A 90 3.43 1.26 -8.63
N THR A 91 2.25 0.66 -8.71
CA THR A 91 1.47 0.56 -9.96
C THR A 91 1.12 1.95 -10.50
N LYS A 92 0.74 2.91 -9.65
CA LYS A 92 0.49 4.31 -10.08
C LYS A 92 1.74 4.93 -10.70
N ASN A 93 2.90 4.74 -10.08
CA ASN A 93 4.17 5.24 -10.62
C ASN A 93 4.53 4.57 -11.94
N GLN A 94 4.25 3.28 -12.11
CA GLN A 94 4.43 2.59 -13.38
C GLN A 94 3.53 3.16 -14.49
N VAL A 95 2.28 3.52 -14.18
CA VAL A 95 1.38 4.22 -15.12
C VAL A 95 1.92 5.59 -15.50
N HIS A 96 2.40 6.37 -14.53
CA HIS A 96 3.05 7.66 -14.82
C HIS A 96 4.28 7.50 -15.73
N ASN A 97 5.17 6.56 -15.41
CA ASN A 97 6.34 6.25 -16.25
C ASN A 97 5.95 5.75 -17.65
N TRP A 98 4.82 5.06 -17.78
CA TRP A 98 4.29 4.66 -19.07
C TRP A 98 3.82 5.88 -19.87
N LEU A 99 3.07 6.79 -19.24
CA LEU A 99 2.62 8.04 -19.87
C LEU A 99 3.81 8.90 -20.30
N ASP A 100 4.83 9.07 -19.46
CA ASP A 100 6.01 9.86 -19.79
C ASP A 100 6.77 9.30 -21.01
N ARG A 101 6.75 7.97 -21.21
CA ARG A 101 7.40 7.31 -22.36
C ARG A 101 6.57 7.39 -23.63
N TYR A 102 5.26 7.15 -23.56
CA TYR A 102 4.42 6.92 -24.73
C TYR A 102 3.47 8.06 -25.06
N PHE A 103 3.14 8.92 -24.09
CA PHE A 103 2.26 10.06 -24.27
C PHE A 103 2.55 11.19 -23.25
N PRO A 104 3.74 11.83 -23.31
CA PRO A 104 4.18 12.79 -22.29
C PRO A 104 3.31 14.06 -22.20
N GLU A 105 2.55 14.40 -23.24
CA GLU A 105 1.63 15.53 -23.27
C GLU A 105 0.29 15.24 -22.57
N TYR A 106 0.02 13.98 -22.19
CA TYR A 106 -1.23 13.56 -21.55
C TYR A 106 -1.64 14.41 -20.33
N PRO A 107 -0.72 14.79 -19.41
CA PRO A 107 -1.04 15.60 -18.24
C PRO A 107 -1.59 16.99 -18.57
N THR A 108 -1.32 17.51 -19.77
CA THR A 108 -1.85 18.82 -20.23
C THR A 108 -3.37 18.77 -20.45
N VAL A 109 -3.90 17.58 -20.75
CA VAL A 109 -5.32 17.32 -20.98
C VAL A 109 -6.00 16.80 -19.71
N PHE A 110 -5.33 15.87 -19.02
CA PHE A 110 -5.79 15.23 -17.80
C PHE A 110 -4.80 15.45 -16.66
N LYS A 111 -5.11 16.37 -15.74
CA LYS A 111 -4.28 16.59 -14.54
C LYS A 111 -4.17 15.34 -13.65
N ASP A 112 -5.22 14.52 -13.65
CA ASP A 112 -5.32 13.27 -12.91
C ASP A 112 -5.77 12.19 -13.89
N TRP A 113 -4.95 11.14 -14.02
CA TRP A 113 -5.23 10.04 -14.93
C TRP A 113 -6.26 9.06 -14.36
N GLU A 114 -6.49 9.06 -13.04
CA GLU A 114 -7.48 8.22 -12.36
C GLU A 114 -8.93 8.70 -12.64
N GLY A 115 -9.08 9.87 -13.26
CA GLY A 115 -10.38 10.40 -13.66
C GLY A 115 -11.09 9.51 -14.68
N LYS A 116 -12.41 9.39 -14.57
CA LYS A 116 -13.25 8.49 -15.40
C LYS A 116 -12.97 8.56 -16.90
N ALA A 117 -12.89 9.76 -17.48
CA ALA A 117 -12.62 9.89 -18.92
C ALA A 117 -11.18 9.55 -19.31
N SER A 118 -10.22 9.85 -18.44
CA SER A 118 -8.83 9.43 -18.66
C SER A 118 -8.74 7.91 -18.66
N MET A 119 -9.37 7.26 -17.69
CA MET A 119 -9.43 5.81 -17.59
C MET A 119 -10.04 5.15 -18.83
N ILE A 120 -11.14 5.70 -19.36
CA ILE A 120 -11.76 5.22 -20.61
C ILE A 120 -10.81 5.39 -21.79
N THR A 121 -10.10 6.51 -21.85
CA THR A 121 -9.08 6.77 -22.87
C THR A 121 -7.94 5.77 -22.79
N LEU A 122 -7.34 5.57 -21.61
CA LEU A 122 -6.22 4.62 -21.43
C LEU A 122 -6.63 3.17 -21.67
N LYS A 123 -7.90 2.82 -21.43
CA LYS A 123 -8.41 1.47 -21.69
C LYS A 123 -8.66 1.20 -23.18
N ASN A 124 -9.19 2.17 -23.91
CA ASN A 124 -9.68 1.94 -25.27
C ASN A 124 -8.73 2.47 -26.38
N PHE A 125 -8.05 3.58 -26.13
CA PHE A 125 -7.17 4.26 -27.08
C PHE A 125 -6.01 4.98 -26.37
N PRO A 126 -5.08 4.22 -25.73
CA PRO A 126 -4.06 4.78 -24.85
C PRO A 126 -2.94 5.55 -25.57
N LEU A 127 -2.65 5.22 -26.83
CA LEU A 127 -1.55 5.83 -27.56
C LEU A 127 -1.99 7.07 -28.36
N PRO A 128 -1.07 8.02 -28.61
CA PRO A 128 -1.35 9.20 -29.42
C PRO A 128 -1.94 8.84 -30.80
N GLN A 129 -1.41 7.80 -31.45
CA GLN A 129 -1.88 7.39 -32.77
C GLN A 129 -3.32 6.82 -32.73
N ASP A 130 -3.71 6.17 -31.63
CA ASP A 130 -5.07 5.66 -31.45
C ASP A 130 -6.06 6.82 -31.29
N VAL A 131 -5.68 7.86 -30.54
CA VAL A 131 -6.45 9.10 -30.37
C VAL A 131 -6.66 9.80 -31.71
N VAL A 132 -5.59 9.97 -32.49
CA VAL A 132 -5.66 10.65 -33.80
C VAL A 132 -6.53 9.87 -34.78
N ASN A 133 -6.36 8.54 -34.84
CA ASN A 133 -7.14 7.67 -35.73
C ASN A 133 -8.63 7.65 -35.38
N LEU A 134 -8.96 7.67 -34.09
CA LEU A 134 -10.36 7.68 -33.63
C LEU A 134 -11.03 9.05 -33.87
N GLY A 135 -10.25 10.13 -33.76
CA GLY A 135 -10.72 11.49 -33.94
C GLY A 135 -11.67 11.97 -32.85
N MET A 136 -11.98 13.27 -32.88
CA MET A 136 -12.79 13.93 -31.85
C MET A 136 -14.18 13.29 -31.68
N GLU A 137 -14.89 13.01 -32.78
CA GLU A 137 -16.25 12.48 -32.73
C GLU A 137 -16.28 11.07 -32.12
N GLY A 138 -15.33 10.21 -32.47
CA GLY A 138 -15.18 8.88 -31.90
C GLY A 138 -14.87 8.93 -30.40
N ILE A 139 -13.96 9.82 -29.98
CA ILE A 139 -13.61 10.01 -28.56
C ILE A 139 -14.83 10.44 -27.73
N VAL A 140 -15.57 11.45 -28.20
CA VAL A 140 -16.77 11.93 -27.50
C VAL A 140 -17.84 10.85 -27.42
N THR A 141 -17.99 10.04 -28.46
CA THR A 141 -18.94 8.92 -28.48
C THR A 141 -18.55 7.86 -27.45
N GLN A 142 -17.28 7.47 -27.39
CA GLN A 142 -16.79 6.50 -26.40
C GLN A 142 -16.97 7.02 -24.96
N TRP A 143 -16.66 8.29 -24.70
CA TRP A 143 -16.88 8.87 -23.38
C TRP A 143 -18.36 8.93 -22.98
N LYS A 144 -19.28 9.18 -23.92
CA LYS A 144 -20.73 9.21 -23.66
C LYS A 144 -21.29 7.83 -23.31
N ASN A 145 -20.76 6.77 -23.92
CA ASN A 145 -21.22 5.40 -23.66
C ASN A 145 -20.95 4.98 -22.21
N GLU A 146 -19.83 5.40 -21.63
CA GLU A 146 -19.43 4.99 -20.28
C GLU A 146 -19.69 6.06 -19.20
N VAL A 147 -19.81 7.35 -19.56
CA VAL A 147 -20.01 8.45 -18.59
C VAL A 147 -21.26 9.29 -18.92
N LYS A 148 -22.26 9.22 -18.04
CA LYS A 148 -23.51 10.02 -18.14
C LYS A 148 -23.28 11.54 -18.12
N ARG A 149 -22.21 12.02 -17.48
CA ARG A 149 -21.74 13.41 -17.52
C ARG A 149 -20.68 13.50 -18.61
N ALA A 150 -21.09 13.80 -19.83
CA ALA A 150 -20.21 13.88 -20.99
C ALA A 150 -19.00 14.78 -20.68
N VAL A 151 -17.80 14.22 -20.75
CA VAL A 151 -16.58 15.02 -20.79
C VAL A 151 -16.61 15.79 -22.10
N GLY A 152 -16.58 17.13 -21.98
CA GLY A 152 -16.99 18.02 -23.07
C GLY A 152 -16.11 17.89 -24.31
N ALA A 153 -16.71 18.19 -25.48
CA ALA A 153 -16.03 18.22 -26.77
C ALA A 153 -14.72 19.03 -26.75
N LYS A 154 -14.66 20.11 -25.93
CA LYS A 154 -13.42 20.89 -25.71
C LYS A 154 -12.24 20.05 -25.23
N ARG A 155 -12.46 19.04 -24.38
CA ARG A 155 -11.38 18.18 -23.89
C ARG A 155 -10.99 17.13 -24.93
N ALA A 156 -11.93 16.63 -25.73
CA ALA A 156 -11.61 15.74 -26.85
C ALA A 156 -10.76 16.46 -27.90
N ILE A 157 -11.07 17.73 -28.22
CA ILE A 157 -10.24 18.57 -29.11
C ILE A 157 -8.82 18.66 -28.58
N LYS A 158 -8.65 19.07 -27.31
CA LYS A 158 -7.32 19.16 -26.67
C LYS A 158 -6.57 17.83 -26.68
N LEU A 159 -7.26 16.71 -26.53
CA LEU A 159 -6.65 15.39 -26.57
C LEU A 159 -6.11 15.06 -27.96
N VAL A 160 -6.88 15.32 -29.02
CA VAL A 160 -6.44 15.10 -30.40
C VAL A 160 -5.30 16.04 -30.78
N GLU A 161 -5.36 17.32 -30.36
CA GLU A 161 -4.28 18.29 -30.56
C GLU A 161 -2.98 17.81 -29.90
N ALA A 162 -3.03 17.45 -28.62
CA ALA A 162 -1.88 16.93 -27.88
C ALA A 162 -1.32 15.65 -28.50
N ALA A 163 -2.19 14.74 -28.95
CA ALA A 163 -1.79 13.50 -29.58
C ALA A 163 -1.13 13.72 -30.96
N SER A 164 -1.58 14.71 -31.72
CA SER A 164 -1.07 15.02 -33.06
C SER A 164 0.33 15.63 -33.02
N THR A 165 0.71 16.29 -31.92
CA THR A 165 2.04 16.86 -31.70
C THR A 165 2.89 16.06 -30.72
N SER A 166 2.45 14.84 -30.35
CA SER A 166 3.09 14.05 -29.30
C SER A 166 4.49 13.59 -29.69
N VAL A 167 5.45 13.74 -28.77
CA VAL A 167 6.83 13.24 -28.93
C VAL A 167 7.05 11.86 -28.30
N GLY A 168 5.99 11.20 -27.83
CA GLY A 168 6.04 9.86 -27.24
C GLY A 168 6.61 8.78 -28.18
N ILE A 169 7.14 7.71 -27.57
CA ILE A 169 7.75 6.59 -28.29
C ILE A 169 6.73 5.93 -29.23
N SER A 170 7.09 5.84 -30.52
CA SER A 170 6.26 5.22 -31.56
C SER A 170 6.62 3.76 -31.87
N LEU A 171 7.66 3.22 -31.23
CA LEU A 171 8.13 1.84 -31.40
C LEU A 171 7.49 0.91 -30.36
N GLY A 172 7.22 -0.34 -30.76
CA GLY A 172 6.71 -1.37 -29.83
C GLY A 172 5.28 -1.13 -29.34
N GLN A 173 4.47 -0.36 -30.08
CA GLN A 173 3.12 0.06 -29.70
C GLN A 173 2.21 -1.09 -29.25
N THR A 174 2.29 -2.26 -29.89
CA THR A 174 1.48 -3.42 -29.52
C THR A 174 1.74 -3.86 -28.07
N MET A 175 3.01 -3.95 -27.66
CA MET A 175 3.37 -4.32 -26.29
C MET A 175 3.15 -3.15 -25.33
N ALA A 176 3.33 -1.90 -25.78
CA ALA A 176 2.99 -0.73 -24.97
C ALA A 176 1.50 -0.70 -24.59
N ARG A 177 0.59 -1.00 -25.53
CA ARG A 177 -0.85 -1.13 -25.24
C ARG A 177 -1.12 -2.23 -24.22
N ARG A 178 -0.47 -3.38 -24.36
CA ARG A 178 -0.64 -4.49 -23.41
C ARG A 178 -0.09 -4.14 -22.02
N GLU A 179 1.03 -3.42 -21.95
CA GLU A 179 1.61 -2.97 -20.69
C GLU A 179 0.64 -2.06 -19.91
N ILE A 180 0.10 -1.03 -20.54
CA ILE A 180 -0.86 -0.14 -19.86
C ILE A 180 -2.14 -0.88 -19.46
N GLU A 181 -2.65 -1.79 -20.31
CA GLU A 181 -3.81 -2.61 -19.96
C GLU A 181 -3.57 -3.43 -18.69
N MET A 182 -2.43 -4.13 -18.58
CA MET A 182 -2.07 -4.90 -17.38
C MET A 182 -1.90 -4.02 -16.14
N LEU A 183 -1.32 -2.82 -16.30
CA LEU A 183 -1.17 -1.86 -15.20
C LEU A 183 -2.52 -1.36 -14.70
N LEU A 184 -3.46 -1.08 -15.60
CA LEU A 184 -4.82 -0.68 -15.24
C LEU A 184 -5.58 -1.82 -14.56
N GLU A 185 -5.47 -3.06 -15.07
CA GLU A 185 -6.04 -4.25 -14.42
C GLU A 185 -5.53 -4.39 -12.97
N GLN A 186 -4.21 -4.25 -12.77
CA GLN A 186 -3.60 -4.32 -11.45
C GLN A 186 -4.06 -3.18 -10.53
N TYR A 187 -4.15 -1.96 -11.05
CA TYR A 187 -4.67 -0.81 -10.32
C TYR A 187 -6.11 -1.05 -9.84
N PHE A 188 -6.99 -1.55 -10.70
CA PHE A 188 -8.38 -1.85 -10.33
C PHE A 188 -8.47 -2.96 -9.29
N LEU A 189 -7.67 -4.02 -9.43
CA LEU A 189 -7.63 -5.10 -8.45
C LEU A 189 -7.20 -4.60 -7.07
N LEU A 190 -6.10 -3.84 -7.02
CA LEU A 190 -5.57 -3.32 -5.76
C LEU A 190 -6.53 -2.34 -5.08
N THR A 191 -7.18 -1.48 -5.86
CA THR A 191 -8.19 -0.54 -5.35
C THR A 191 -9.38 -1.30 -4.77
N LYS A 192 -9.88 -2.31 -5.49
CA LYS A 192 -10.97 -3.17 -5.02
C LYS A 192 -10.60 -3.89 -3.72
N GLN A 193 -9.40 -4.49 -3.65
CA GLN A 193 -8.93 -5.19 -2.45
C GLN A 193 -8.77 -4.24 -1.25
N LEU A 194 -8.35 -3.00 -1.47
CA LEU A 194 -8.29 -1.99 -0.42
C LEU A 194 -9.69 -1.61 0.09
N ASP A 195 -10.67 -1.50 -0.80
CA ASP A 195 -12.06 -1.22 -0.44
C ASP A 195 -12.69 -2.39 0.33
N GLU A 196 -12.47 -3.64 -0.10
CA GLU A 196 -12.92 -4.84 0.60
C GLU A 196 -12.30 -4.92 2.01
N LEU A 197 -10.97 -4.74 2.10
CA LEU A 197 -10.26 -4.72 3.38
C LEU A 197 -10.73 -3.59 4.30
N ALA A 198 -11.11 -2.44 3.75
CA ALA A 198 -11.68 -1.35 4.54
C ALA A 198 -13.02 -1.76 5.18
N HIS A 199 -13.88 -2.49 4.45
CA HIS A 199 -15.14 -3.02 5.00
C HIS A 199 -14.88 -4.05 6.11
N ASP A 200 -13.91 -4.95 5.92
CA ASP A 200 -13.52 -5.93 6.93
C ASP A 200 -13.02 -5.24 8.21
N VAL A 201 -12.17 -4.22 8.07
CA VAL A 201 -11.65 -3.45 9.20
C VAL A 201 -12.76 -2.72 9.96
N VAL A 202 -13.70 -2.09 9.24
CA VAL A 202 -14.85 -1.42 9.88
C VAL A 202 -15.69 -2.42 10.67
N THR A 203 -15.95 -3.60 10.10
CA THR A 203 -16.70 -4.67 10.77
C THR A 203 -15.98 -5.14 12.05
N ILE A 204 -14.66 -5.32 12.00
CA ILE A 204 -13.86 -5.68 13.18
C ILE A 204 -13.92 -4.57 14.25
N LEU A 205 -13.88 -3.30 13.85
CA LEU A 205 -13.96 -2.16 14.77
C LEU A 205 -15.30 -2.08 15.49
N GLU A 206 -16.42 -2.43 14.85
CA GLU A 206 -17.75 -2.42 15.49
C GLU A 206 -17.84 -3.39 16.68
N GLU A 207 -17.05 -4.46 16.66
CA GLU A 207 -16.98 -5.44 17.76
C GLU A 207 -16.03 -5.02 18.90
N ILE A 208 -15.21 -3.99 18.71
CA ILE A 208 -14.24 -3.53 19.70
C ILE A 208 -14.90 -2.52 20.65
N PRO A 209 -14.92 -2.77 21.98
CA PRO A 209 -15.46 -1.83 22.95
C PRO A 209 -14.77 -0.45 22.85
N GLY A 210 -15.55 0.61 22.69
CA GLY A 210 -15.03 1.98 22.60
C GLY A 210 -14.68 2.45 21.19
N ALA A 211 -14.52 1.55 20.21
CA ALA A 211 -14.13 1.92 18.85
C ALA A 211 -15.23 2.67 18.10
N VAL A 212 -16.51 2.29 18.29
CA VAL A 212 -17.67 3.01 17.72
C VAL A 212 -17.71 4.46 18.22
N GLN A 213 -17.43 4.69 19.50
CA GLN A 213 -17.38 6.02 20.09
C GLN A 213 -16.21 6.84 19.53
N MET A 214 -15.07 6.20 19.24
CA MET A 214 -13.92 6.85 18.61
C MET A 214 -14.20 7.23 17.15
N LEU A 215 -14.93 6.40 16.40
CA LEU A 215 -15.36 6.70 15.02
C LEU A 215 -16.37 7.85 14.94
N ALA A 216 -17.15 8.07 16.00
CA ALA A 216 -18.12 9.17 16.07
C ALA A 216 -17.47 10.56 16.26
N ILE A 217 -16.17 10.61 16.60
CA ILE A 217 -15.45 11.87 16.79
C ILE A 217 -15.16 12.51 15.43
N PRO A 218 -15.61 13.76 15.18
CA PRO A 218 -15.32 14.45 13.94
C PRO A 218 -13.81 14.54 13.68
N GLY A 219 -13.37 14.03 12.53
CA GLY A 219 -11.95 14.03 12.13
C GLY A 219 -11.20 12.73 12.41
N LEU A 220 -11.77 11.77 13.15
CA LEU A 220 -11.20 10.43 13.30
C LEU A 220 -11.81 9.45 12.28
N GLY A 221 -11.06 9.17 11.21
CA GLY A 221 -11.42 8.11 10.26
C GLY A 221 -11.09 6.72 10.80
N TRP A 222 -11.71 5.68 10.23
CA TRP A 222 -11.47 4.28 10.59
C TRP A 222 -9.99 3.88 10.54
N ILE A 223 -9.21 4.46 9.63
CA ILE A 223 -7.77 4.21 9.52
C ILE A 223 -7.04 4.65 10.80
N THR A 224 -7.39 5.81 11.35
CA THR A 224 -6.77 6.36 12.56
C THR A 224 -7.16 5.56 13.80
N VAL A 225 -8.43 5.17 13.88
CA VAL A 225 -8.93 4.33 14.99
C VAL A 225 -8.33 2.93 14.93
N ALA A 226 -8.32 2.30 13.74
CA ALA A 226 -7.72 0.99 13.51
C ALA A 226 -6.22 0.99 13.78
N GLY A 227 -5.51 2.02 13.32
CA GLY A 227 -4.10 2.23 13.63
C GLY A 227 -3.88 2.25 15.13
N GLY A 228 -4.56 3.13 15.87
CA GLY A 228 -4.43 3.22 17.33
C GLY A 228 -4.76 1.93 18.08
N ALA A 229 -5.81 1.21 17.66
CA ALA A 229 -6.23 -0.03 18.30
C ALA A 229 -5.30 -1.22 17.96
N SER A 230 -4.64 -1.22 16.79
CA SER A 230 -3.71 -2.29 16.40
C SER A 230 -2.34 -2.25 17.08
N PHE A 231 -2.03 -1.15 17.80
CA PHE A 231 -0.78 -0.98 18.56
C PHE A 231 -0.96 -1.08 20.08
N ARG A 232 -2.21 -1.10 20.57
CA ARG A 232 -2.58 -1.18 21.99
C ARG A 232 -2.97 -2.58 22.38
#